data_AF-A0A7C5GN37-F1
#
_entry.id   AF-A0A7C5GN37-F1
#
_cell.length_a   1.000
_cell.length_b   1.000
_cell.length_c   1.000
_cell.angle_alpha   90.00
_cell.angle_beta   90.00
_cell.angle_gamma   90.00
#
_symmetry.space_group_name_H-M   'P 1'
#
loop_
_entity.id
_entity.type
_entity.pdbx_description
1 polymer ?
#
loop_
_entity_poly.entity_id
_entity_poly.type
_entity_poly.pdbx_seq_one_letter_code
_entity_poly.pdbx_strand_id
1 'polypeptide(L)' 'STGYVQPTKDALRAIRGKNSVYHNNGIQTWLVNPDGGVENVEVS' A
#
# COMPACT_ATOMS: atom_id res chain seq x y z
N SER A 1 20.69 10.10 -5.31
CA SER A 1 19.47 9.33 -4.97
C SER A 1 19.61 7.93 -5.55
N THR A 2 18.97 6.91 -4.97
CA THR A 2 19.18 5.50 -5.35
C THR A 2 18.30 4.99 -6.48
N GLY A 3 17.29 5.75 -6.90
CA GLY A 3 16.33 5.32 -7.93
C GLY A 3 15.24 4.36 -7.44
N TYR A 4 15.17 4.09 -6.14
CA TYR A 4 14.11 3.24 -5.57
C TYR A 4 12.74 3.91 -5.68
N VAL A 5 11.80 3.23 -6.34
CA VAL A 5 10.39 3.62 -6.43
C VAL A 5 9.59 2.82 -5.39
N GLN A 6 8.74 3.51 -4.63
CA GLN A 6 7.93 2.87 -3.60
C GLN A 6 6.98 1.83 -4.22
N PRO A 7 6.93 0.59 -3.70
CA PRO A 7 6.11 -0.48 -4.25
C PRO A 7 4.66 -0.39 -3.77
N THR A 8 3.73 -1.04 -4.48
CA THR A 8 2.38 -1.32 -3.96
C THR A 8 2.43 -2.40 -2.87
N LYS A 9 1.38 -2.51 -2.05
CA LYS A 9 1.26 -3.61 -1.07
C LYS A 9 1.28 -4.98 -1.76
N ASP A 10 0.71 -5.11 -2.95
CA ASP A 10 0.69 -6.37 -3.69
C ASP A 10 2.05 -6.74 -4.27
N ALA A 11 2.83 -5.77 -4.77
CA ALA A 11 4.21 -6.01 -5.18
C ALA A 11 5.07 -6.50 -4.00
N LEU A 12 4.85 -5.96 -2.79
CA LEU A 12 5.52 -6.46 -1.58
C LEU A 12 5.07 -7.89 -1.22
N ARG A 13 3.78 -8.17 -1.24
CA ARG A 13 3.22 -9.49 -0.89
C ARG A 13 3.61 -10.58 -1.89
N ALA A 14 3.74 -10.24 -3.17
CA ALA A 14 4.21 -11.17 -4.20
C ALA A 14 5.60 -11.73 -3.89
N ILE A 15 6.44 -10.95 -3.21
CA ILE A 15 7.82 -11.32 -2.84
C ILE A 15 7.90 -11.88 -1.42
N ARG A 16 7.16 -11.28 -0.47
CA ARG A 16 7.33 -11.51 0.97
C ARG A 16 6.21 -12.36 1.60
N GLY A 17 5.16 -12.66 0.85
CA GLY A 17 3.92 -13.22 1.39
C GLY A 17 3.19 -12.25 2.32
N LYS A 18 2.23 -12.77 3.10
CA LYS A 18 1.39 -11.97 4.01
C LYS A 18 1.88 -11.95 5.46
N ASN A 19 2.83 -12.83 5.82
CA ASN A 19 3.33 -13.00 7.19
C ASN A 19 4.60 -12.19 7.47
N SER A 20 4.94 -11.22 6.61
CA SER A 20 6.01 -10.26 6.86
C SER A 20 5.49 -9.17 7.79
N VAL A 21 5.72 -9.32 9.09
CA VAL A 21 5.20 -8.40 10.14
C VAL A 21 5.85 -7.01 10.09
N TYR A 22 7.05 -6.89 9.51
CA TYR A 22 7.83 -5.65 9.48
C TYR A 22 8.06 -5.12 8.07
N HIS A 23 8.51 -3.86 8.00
CA HIS A 23 8.92 -3.17 6.77
C HIS A 23 7.84 -3.15 5.69
N ASN A 24 6.59 -2.92 6.09
CA ASN A 24 5.49 -2.69 5.15
C ASN A 24 5.51 -1.23 4.67
N ASN A 25 6.31 -0.97 3.64
CA ASN A 25 6.42 0.33 2.99
C ASN A 25 5.57 0.44 1.71
N GLY A 26 4.52 -0.37 1.60
CA GLY A 26 3.62 -0.35 0.44
C GLY A 26 2.87 0.98 0.33
N ILE A 27 2.57 1.40 -0.90
CA ILE A 27 1.73 2.57 -1.16
C ILE A 27 0.38 2.41 -0.43
N GLN A 28 -0.08 3.51 0.18
CA GLN A 28 -1.36 3.60 0.85
C GLN A 28 -2.41 4.23 -0.06
N THR A 29 -3.62 3.67 -0.09
CA THR A 29 -4.75 4.20 -0.85
C THR A 29 -5.78 4.80 0.10
N TRP A 30 -6.33 5.96 -0.25
CA TRP A 30 -7.42 6.61 0.46
C TRP A 30 -8.62 6.72 -0.48
N LEU A 31 -9.78 6.22 -0.06
CA LEU A 31 -11.03 6.42 -0.78
C LEU A 31 -11.65 7.74 -0.31
N VAL A 32 -11.89 8.66 -1.23
CA VAL A 32 -12.62 9.89 -0.96
C VAL A 32 -14.08 9.68 -1.37
N ASN A 33 -14.98 9.75 -0.41
CA ASN A 33 -16.42 9.57 -0.60
C ASN A 33 -17.08 10.84 -1.19
N PRO A 34 -18.29 10.76 -1.77
CA PRO A 34 -18.98 11.91 -2.35
C PRO A 34 -19.26 13.06 -1.37
N ASP A 35 -19.34 12.76 -0.08
CA ASP A 35 -19.52 13.73 1.00
C ASP A 35 -18.18 14.35 1.48
N GLY A 36 -17.05 13.92 0.92
CA GLY A 36 -15.70 14.33 1.32
C GLY A 36 -15.09 13.53 2.47
N GLY A 37 -15.80 12.52 3.00
CA GLY A 37 -15.24 11.57 3.96
C GLY A 37 -14.10 10.75 3.35
N VAL A 38 -13.15 10.30 4.18
CA VAL A 38 -11.96 9.60 3.70
C VAL A 38 -11.75 8.28 4.45
N GLU A 39 -11.55 7.19 3.72
CA GLU A 39 -11.37 5.85 4.27
C GLU A 39 -10.01 5.25 3.91
N ASN A 40 -9.39 4.57 4.87
CA ASN A 40 -8.21 3.74 4.65
C ASN A 40 -8.64 2.44 3.96
N VAL A 41 -8.35 2.32 2.67
CA VAL A 41 -8.75 1.17 1.85
C VAL A 41 -7.55 0.47 1.24
N GLU A 42 -7.79 -0.75 0.80
CA GLU A 42 -6.91 -1.49 -0.10
C GLU A 42 -7.67 -1.77 -1.39
N VAL A 43 -7.02 -1.55 -2.53
CA VAL A 43 -7.55 -1.86 -3.86
C VAL A 43 -6.56 -2.84 -4.47
N SER A 44 -7.03 -4.04 -4.81
CA SER A 44 -6.22 -5.15 -5.30
C SER A 44 -6.70 -5.66 -6.66
#